data_AF-K5X338-F1
#
_entry.id   AF-K5X338-F1
#
_cell.length_a   1.000
_cell.length_b   1.000
_cell.length_c   1.000
_cell.angle_alpha   90.00
_cell.angle_beta   90.00
_cell.angle_gamma   90.00
#
_symmetry.space_group_name_H-M   'P 1'
#
loop_
_entity.id
_entity.type
_entity.pdbx_description
1 polymer ?
#
loop_
_entity_poly.entity_id
_entity_poly.type
_entity_poly.pdbx_seq_one_letter_code
_entity_poly.pdbx_strand_id
1 'polypeptide(L)'
;HALAQSTLLAHYETITQRVLSAPSTLSIPRQLAESGGLKLRRHEALKLTGRLFKLRRDINLVSNVLDVPELFWSEASLKDLYDAVREYMEIGPRVQVLNEKLGVASGFVSV
;
A
#
# COMPACT_ATOMS: atom_id res chain seq x y z
N HIS A 1 0.09 -19.69 4.86
CA HIS A 1 0.23 -18.29 5.33
C HIS A 1 0.55 -17.33 4.18
N ALA A 2 1.69 -17.50 3.49
CA ALA A 2 2.09 -16.64 2.37
C ALA A 2 1.05 -16.52 1.23
N LEU A 3 0.33 -17.60 0.88
CA LEU A 3 -0.78 -17.55 -0.10
C LEU A 3 -1.92 -16.62 0.33
N ALA A 4 -2.33 -16.67 1.61
CA ALA A 4 -3.38 -15.80 2.13
C ALA A 4 -2.93 -14.34 2.14
N GLN A 5 -1.67 -14.09 2.53
CA GLN A 5 -1.06 -12.75 2.43
C GLN A 5 -1.06 -12.25 0.98
N SER A 6 -0.70 -13.10 0.00
CA SER A 6 -0.69 -12.73 -1.43
C SER A 6 -2.08 -12.34 -1.94
N THR A 7 -3.11 -13.11 -1.60
CA THR A 7 -4.50 -12.83 -1.99
C THR A 7 -5.02 -11.54 -1.36
N LEU A 8 -4.73 -11.32 -0.07
CA LEU A 8 -5.13 -10.10 0.62
C LEU A 8 -4.35 -8.88 0.11
N LEU A 9 -3.07 -9.04 -0.24
CA LEU A 9 -2.29 -8.00 -0.87
C LEU A 9 -2.87 -7.62 -2.23
N ALA A 10 -3.31 -8.59 -3.05
CA ALA A 10 -3.98 -8.33 -4.32
C ALA A 10 -5.28 -7.51 -4.17
N HIS A 11 -6.01 -7.74 -3.06
CA HIS A 11 -7.16 -6.91 -2.72
C HIS A 11 -6.75 -5.45 -2.46
N TYR A 12 -5.69 -5.20 -1.68
CA TYR A 12 -5.20 -3.85 -1.45
C TYR A 12 -4.56 -3.19 -2.67
N GLU A 13 -3.93 -3.95 -3.56
CA GLU A 13 -3.46 -3.45 -4.87
C GLU A 13 -4.64 -2.92 -5.68
N THR A 14 -5.74 -3.67 -5.71
CA THR A 14 -6.97 -3.26 -6.39
C THR A 14 -7.55 -1.97 -5.79
N ILE A 15 -7.62 -1.87 -4.46
CA ILE A 15 -8.09 -0.66 -3.78
C ILE A 15 -7.16 0.51 -4.07
N THR A 16 -5.85 0.32 -3.99
CA THR A 16 -4.84 1.34 -4.27
C THR A 16 -4.98 1.85 -5.69
N GLN A 17 -5.10 0.96 -6.67
CA GLN A 17 -5.31 1.34 -8.06
C GLN A 17 -6.57 2.18 -8.24
N ARG A 18 -7.68 1.79 -7.61
CA ARG A 18 -8.94 2.56 -7.66
C ARG A 18 -8.81 3.96 -7.07
N VAL A 19 -8.15 4.08 -5.91
CA VAL A 19 -7.95 5.38 -5.25
C VAL A 19 -7.05 6.28 -6.11
N LEU A 20 -5.92 5.76 -6.59
CA LEU A 20 -4.96 6.54 -7.37
C LEU A 20 -5.46 6.89 -8.77
N SER A 21 -6.31 6.06 -9.38
CA SER A 21 -6.91 6.33 -10.70
C SER A 21 -8.16 7.20 -10.62
N ALA A 22 -8.65 7.52 -9.41
CA ALA A 22 -9.83 8.37 -9.27
C ALA A 22 -9.54 9.76 -9.86
N PRO A 23 -10.48 10.37 -10.62
CA PRO A 23 -10.30 11.69 -11.20
C PRO A 23 -9.92 12.77 -10.18
N SER A 24 -10.43 12.66 -8.95
CA SER A 24 -10.13 13.55 -7.84
C SER A 24 -8.69 13.44 -7.34
N THR A 25 -8.01 12.31 -7.54
CA THR A 25 -6.60 12.12 -7.18
C THR A 25 -5.69 12.44 -8.36
N LEU A 26 -6.04 11.99 -9.57
CA LEU A 26 -5.25 12.25 -10.79
C LEU A 26 -5.17 13.73 -11.17
N SER A 27 -6.17 14.53 -10.80
CA SER A 27 -6.17 15.96 -11.11
C SER A 27 -5.23 16.79 -10.23
N ILE A 28 -4.79 16.28 -9.07
CA ILE A 28 -3.97 17.01 -8.09
C ILE A 28 -2.59 17.37 -8.69
N PRO A 29 -1.78 16.43 -9.22
CA PRO A 29 -0.48 16.78 -9.80
C PRO A 29 -0.62 17.72 -11.01
N ARG A 30 -1.68 17.55 -11.82
CA ARG A 30 -1.95 18.41 -12.96
C ARG A 30 -2.23 19.85 -12.53
N GLN A 31 -3.12 20.05 -11.55
CA GLN A 31 -3.44 21.39 -11.04
C GLN A 31 -2.21 22.09 -10.44
N LEU A 32 -1.39 21.35 -9.70
CA LEU A 32 -0.12 21.86 -9.16
C LEU A 32 0.83 22.31 -10.28
N ALA A 33 0.98 21.50 -11.34
CA ALA A 33 1.86 21.83 -12.46
C ALA A 33 1.35 23.02 -13.30
N GLU A 34 0.04 23.10 -13.54
CA GLU A 34 -0.55 24.12 -14.41
C GLU A 34 -0.79 25.45 -13.70
N SER A 35 -1.19 25.41 -12.43
CA SER A 35 -1.65 26.60 -11.69
C SER A 35 -0.83 26.95 -10.46
N GLY A 36 0.11 26.10 -10.05
CA GLY A 36 0.93 26.31 -8.84
C GLY A 36 0.17 26.18 -7.52
N GLY A 37 -1.11 25.80 -7.56
CA GLY A 37 -1.96 25.66 -6.37
C GLY A 37 -3.05 24.61 -6.55
N LEU A 38 -3.62 24.17 -5.42
CA LEU A 38 -4.71 23.20 -5.40
C LEU A 38 -6.05 23.89 -5.19
N LYS A 39 -6.99 23.66 -6.12
CA LYS A 39 -8.40 24.05 -5.94
C LYS A 39 -9.16 22.96 -5.18
N LEU A 40 -8.62 22.54 -4.04
CA LEU A 40 -9.20 21.51 -3.18
C LEU A 40 -9.55 22.13 -1.82
N ARG A 41 -10.75 21.88 -1.29
CA ARG A 41 -11.06 22.39 0.06
C ARG A 41 -10.20 21.64 1.08
N ARG A 42 -9.72 22.34 2.12
CA ARG A 42 -8.90 21.75 3.20
C ARG A 42 -9.52 20.47 3.78
N HIS A 43 -10.84 20.47 3.99
CA HIS A 43 -11.57 19.30 4.47
C HIS A 43 -11.49 18.10 3.51
N GLU A 44 -11.50 18.32 2.20
CA GLU A 44 -11.37 17.27 1.19
C GLU A 44 -9.94 16.74 1.14
N ALA A 45 -8.95 17.62 1.28
CA ALA A 45 -7.53 17.25 1.41
C ALA A 45 -7.33 16.30 2.60
N LEU A 46 -7.80 16.69 3.79
CA LEU A 46 -7.69 15.89 5.00
C LEU A 46 -8.38 14.52 4.87
N LYS A 47 -9.55 14.45 4.22
CA LYS A 47 -10.22 13.18 3.93
C LYS A 47 -9.42 12.30 2.98
N LEU A 48 -8.78 12.86 1.97
CA LEU A 48 -7.91 12.11 1.07
C LEU A 48 -6.66 11.61 1.80
N THR A 49 -5.99 12.46 2.56
CA THR A 49 -4.83 12.10 3.40
C THR A 49 -5.18 10.97 4.36
N GLY A 50 -6.30 11.05 5.08
CA GLY A 50 -6.75 10.00 5.99
C GLY A 50 -7.01 8.66 5.28
N ARG A 51 -7.58 8.70 4.06
CA ARG A 51 -7.78 7.49 3.25
C ARG A 51 -6.46 6.86 2.82
N LEU A 52 -5.51 7.65 2.33
CA LEU A 52 -4.18 7.18 1.93
C LEU A 52 -3.41 6.60 3.13
N PHE A 53 -3.46 7.26 4.28
CA PHE A 53 -2.84 6.80 5.51
C PHE A 53 -3.42 5.48 5.99
N LYS A 54 -4.76 5.36 6.04
CA LYS A 54 -5.46 4.12 6.41
C LYS A 54 -5.02 2.96 5.51
N LEU A 55 -5.00 3.19 4.19
CA LEU A 55 -4.62 2.16 3.21
C LEU A 55 -3.17 1.72 3.39
N ARG A 56 -2.25 2.66 3.59
CA ARG A 56 -0.83 2.36 3.86
C ARG A 56 -0.66 1.56 5.16
N ARG A 57 -1.40 1.92 6.21
CA ARG A 57 -1.41 1.18 7.49
C ARG A 57 -1.92 -0.24 7.30
N ASP A 58 -3.03 -0.42 6.57
CA ASP A 58 -3.65 -1.72 6.36
C ASP A 58 -2.73 -2.67 5.54
N ILE A 59 -2.04 -2.14 4.51
CA ILE A 59 -1.03 -2.88 3.73
C ILE A 59 0.12 -3.36 4.62
N ASN A 60 0.70 -2.45 5.41
CA ASN A 60 1.85 -2.78 6.26
C ASN A 60 1.48 -3.73 7.41
N LEU A 61 0.24 -3.67 7.91
CA LEU A 61 -0.23 -4.62 8.92
C LEU A 61 -0.23 -6.05 8.37
N VAL A 62 -0.75 -6.24 7.16
CA VAL A 62 -0.83 -7.57 6.55
C VAL A 62 0.53 -8.11 6.11
N SER A 63 1.46 -7.23 5.73
CA SER A 63 2.79 -7.64 5.25
C SER A 63 3.83 -7.86 6.34
N ASN A 64 3.75 -7.10 7.44
CA ASN A 64 4.81 -7.03 8.46
C ASN A 64 4.34 -7.51 9.83
N VAL A 65 3.05 -7.38 10.19
CA VAL A 65 2.59 -7.75 11.54
C VAL A 65 2.17 -9.22 11.62
N LEU A 66 1.94 -9.86 10.48
CA LEU A 66 1.82 -11.30 10.39
C LEU A 66 3.22 -11.90 10.14
N ASP A 67 4.09 -11.79 11.13
CA ASP A 67 5.39 -12.45 11.14
C ASP A 67 5.25 -13.97 11.00
N VAL A 68 6.37 -14.61 10.63
CA VAL A 68 6.57 -16.07 10.53
C VAL A 68 5.82 -16.75 11.69
N PRO A 69 4.71 -17.47 11.42
CA PRO A 69 3.96 -18.19 12.45
C PRO A 69 4.89 -18.93 13.41
N GLU A 70 4.62 -18.88 14.73
CA GLU A 70 5.40 -19.58 15.77
C GLU A 70 5.62 -21.07 15.44
N LEU A 71 4.69 -21.67 14.70
CA LEU A 71 4.78 -23.03 14.17
C LEU A 71 6.07 -23.31 13.36
N PHE A 72 6.64 -22.30 12.70
CA PHE A 72 7.86 -22.44 11.90
C PHE A 72 9.14 -22.34 12.72
N TRP A 73 9.04 -22.02 14.02
CA TRP A 73 10.19 -21.92 14.92
C TRP A 73 10.62 -23.30 15.45
N SER A 74 9.72 -24.29 15.40
CA SER A 74 10.02 -25.69 15.79
C SER A 74 10.60 -26.54 14.66
N GLU A 75 10.44 -26.14 13.39
CA GLU A 75 10.89 -26.92 12.22
C GLU A 75 11.56 -26.03 11.16
N ALA A 76 12.90 -26.08 11.08
CA ALA A 76 13.70 -25.26 10.17
C ALA A 76 13.33 -25.45 8.68
N SER A 77 12.95 -26.66 8.27
CA SER A 77 12.54 -26.95 6.88
C SER A 77 11.24 -26.24 6.47
N LEU A 78 10.31 -26.04 7.41
CA LEU A 78 9.07 -25.32 7.12
C LEU A 78 9.30 -23.81 6.99
N LYS A 79 10.29 -23.26 7.70
CA LYS A 79 10.72 -21.88 7.55
C LYS A 79 11.26 -21.61 6.13
N ASP A 80 12.17 -22.44 5.65
CA ASP A 80 12.77 -22.29 4.32
C ASP A 80 11.71 -22.37 3.22
N LEU A 81 10.75 -23.30 3.35
CA LEU A 81 9.62 -23.40 2.43
C LEU A 81 8.72 -22.15 2.49
N TYR A 82 8.42 -21.63 3.69
CA TYR A 82 7.65 -20.41 3.84
C TYR A 82 8.32 -19.21 3.17
N ASP A 83 9.63 -19.04 3.39
CA ASP A 83 10.42 -17.95 2.81
C ASP A 83 10.44 -18.07 1.27
N ALA A 84 10.67 -19.26 0.73
CA ALA A 84 10.63 -19.52 -0.72
C ALA A 84 9.26 -19.19 -1.33
N VAL A 85 8.16 -19.56 -0.67
CA VAL A 85 6.81 -19.21 -1.15
C VAL A 85 6.55 -17.70 -1.06
N ARG A 86 7.05 -17.03 0.00
CA ARG A 86 6.90 -15.58 0.17
C ARG A 86 7.68 -14.81 -0.90
N GLU A 87 8.88 -15.27 -1.23
CA GLU A 87 9.71 -14.74 -2.30
C GLU A 87 9.05 -14.97 -3.67
N TYR A 88 8.61 -16.20 -3.96
CA TYR A 88 7.91 -16.53 -5.20
C TYR A 88 6.64 -15.69 -5.42
N MET A 89 5.92 -15.35 -4.34
CA MET A 89 4.72 -14.52 -4.38
C MET A 89 5.01 -13.00 -4.36
N GLU A 90 6.30 -12.63 -4.32
CA GLU A 90 6.81 -11.26 -4.34
C GLU A 90 6.21 -10.36 -3.24
N ILE A 91 5.91 -10.91 -2.06
CA ILE A 91 5.19 -10.17 -1.01
C ILE A 91 5.94 -8.89 -0.61
N GLY A 92 7.26 -8.98 -0.41
CA GLY A 92 8.11 -7.83 -0.06
C GLY A 92 8.11 -6.74 -1.14
N PRO A 93 8.55 -7.06 -2.38
CA PRO A 93 8.56 -6.11 -3.49
C PRO A 93 7.20 -5.45 -3.77
N ARG A 94 6.10 -6.21 -3.75
CA ARG A 94 4.75 -5.68 -3.99
C ARG A 94 4.33 -4.67 -2.92
N VAL A 95 4.64 -4.95 -1.65
CA VAL A 95 4.40 -4.02 -0.54
C VAL A 95 5.21 -2.74 -0.68
N GLN A 96 6.47 -2.84 -1.12
CA GLN A 96 7.31 -1.67 -1.37
C GLN A 96 6.71 -0.78 -2.46
N VAL A 97 6.33 -1.36 -3.61
CA VAL A 97 5.71 -0.61 -4.72
C VAL A 97 4.42 0.09 -4.28
N LEU A 98 3.59 -0.56 -3.46
CA LEU A 98 2.38 0.08 -2.91
C LEU A 98 2.72 1.26 -1.99
N ASN A 99 3.68 1.08 -1.08
CA ASN A 99 4.11 2.14 -0.17
C ASN A 99 4.66 3.36 -0.94
N GLU A 100 5.46 3.14 -1.98
CA GLU A 100 5.99 4.20 -2.83
C GLU A 100 4.88 4.98 -3.54
N LYS A 101 3.95 4.27 -4.20
CA LYS A 101 2.79 4.88 -4.88
C LYS A 101 1.94 5.74 -3.92
N LEU A 102 1.66 5.20 -2.73
CA LEU A 102 0.89 5.92 -1.70
C LEU A 102 1.67 7.08 -1.10
N GLY A 103 2.99 6.97 -0.98
CA GLY A 103 3.87 8.03 -0.51
C GLY A 103 3.87 9.23 -1.47
N VAL A 104 4.04 8.96 -2.77
CA VAL A 104 3.98 9.98 -3.83
C VAL A 104 2.62 10.69 -3.82
N ALA A 105 1.52 9.93 -3.78
CA ALA A 105 0.18 10.51 -3.74
C ALA A 105 -0.06 11.37 -2.49
N SER A 106 0.47 10.95 -1.34
CA SER A 106 0.37 11.72 -0.09
C SER A 106 1.15 13.03 -0.16
N GLY A 107 2.33 13.01 -0.78
CA GLY A 107 3.17 14.18 -0.99
C GLY A 107 2.45 15.31 -1.71
N PHE A 108 1.67 15.00 -2.75
CA PHE A 108 0.92 16.01 -3.49
C PHE A 108 -0.23 16.66 -2.70
N VAL A 109 -0.78 15.98 -1.68
CA VAL A 109 -1.90 16.51 -0.88
C VAL A 109 -1.40 17.38 0.29
N SER A 110 -0.14 17.19 0.71
CA SER A 110 0.48 17.93 1.81
C SER A 110 1.13 19.26 1.42
N VAL A 111 1.24 19.55 0.12
CA VAL A 111 1.72 20.84 -0.42
C VAL A 111 0.59 21.85 -0.45
#